data_AF-A0A850R366-F1
#
_entry.id   AF-A0A850R366-F1
#
_cell.length_a   1.000
_cell.length_b   1.000
_cell.length_c   1.000
_cell.angle_alpha   90.00
_cell.angle_beta   90.00
_cell.angle_gamma   90.00
#
_symmetry.space_group_name_H-M   'P 1'
#
loop_
_entity.id
_entity.type
_entity.pdbx_description
1 polymer ?
#
loop_
_entity_poly.entity_id
_entity_poly.type
_entity_poly.pdbx_seq_one_letter_code
_entity_poly.pdbx_strand_id
1 'polypeptide(L)'
;MPKGSRSFFEQIETVSVNAVEILDNQSSTNQNLREEFGLETYYKRFSREALKNFPHLSKAIAVKACEELEEMGYKFPRQKNKATLYSLRVEDIVKIYEHRGIPKYRDKYNEAFTIFVSNLKGGVSKSVSTTSLAHSLRTSENLIQHDLRILVIDLDPQASSTLFLRQ
;
A
#
# COMPACT_ATOMS: atom_id res chain seq x y z
N MET A 1 -56.55 -19.14 12.16
CA MET A 1 -55.70 -20.27 11.71
C MET A 1 -54.25 -19.85 11.87
N PRO A 2 -53.42 -20.57 12.66
CA PRO A 2 -52.02 -20.22 12.82
C PRO A 2 -51.27 -20.54 11.51
N LYS A 3 -50.51 -19.58 10.99
CA LYS A 3 -49.64 -19.77 9.82
C LYS A 3 -48.66 -20.91 10.14
N GLY A 4 -48.68 -21.97 9.34
CA GLY A 4 -47.78 -23.11 9.50
C GLY A 4 -46.33 -22.62 9.55
N SER A 5 -45.59 -23.03 10.58
CA SER A 5 -44.18 -22.70 10.71
C SER A 5 -43.42 -23.24 9.50
N ARG A 6 -42.74 -22.37 8.75
CA ARG A 6 -41.82 -22.77 7.68
C ARG A 6 -40.86 -23.83 8.19
N SER A 7 -40.54 -24.82 7.36
CA SER A 7 -39.54 -25.82 7.67
C SER A 7 -38.21 -25.15 8.03
N PHE A 8 -37.47 -25.72 8.97
CA PHE A 8 -36.14 -25.22 9.36
C PHE A 8 -35.22 -25.02 8.14
N PHE A 9 -35.30 -25.90 7.15
CA PHE A 9 -34.51 -25.81 5.92
C PHE A 9 -34.92 -24.62 5.03
N GLU A 10 -36.21 -24.32 4.92
CA GLU A 10 -36.71 -23.14 4.18
C GLU A 10 -36.29 -21.82 4.86
N GLN A 11 -36.19 -21.84 6.19
CA GLN A 11 -35.69 -20.70 6.96
C GLN A 11 -34.19 -20.48 6.72
N ILE A 12 -33.38 -21.55 6.68
CA ILE A 12 -31.96 -21.47 6.35
C ILE A 12 -31.75 -20.93 4.93
N GLU A 13 -32.53 -21.40 3.96
CA GLU A 13 -32.44 -20.92 2.58
C GLU A 13 -32.77 -19.44 2.49
N THR A 14 -33.85 -19.00 3.15
CA THR A 14 -34.23 -17.58 3.22
C THR A 14 -33.10 -16.74 3.83
N VAL A 15 -32.49 -17.21 4.93
CA VAL A 15 -31.36 -16.52 5.58
C VAL A 15 -30.14 -16.46 4.66
N SER A 16 -29.86 -17.53 3.93
CA SER A 16 -28.71 -17.61 3.02
C SER A 16 -28.84 -16.62 1.86
N VAL A 17 -30.02 -16.53 1.24
CA VAL A 17 -30.28 -15.57 0.16
C VAL A 17 -30.13 -14.14 0.66
N ASN A 18 -30.72 -13.82 1.82
CA ASN A 18 -30.61 -12.49 2.40
C ASN A 18 -29.16 -12.14 2.78
N ALA A 19 -28.38 -13.12 3.27
CA ALA A 19 -26.98 -12.90 3.61
C ALA A 19 -26.14 -12.56 2.37
N VAL A 20 -26.38 -13.22 1.23
CA VAL A 20 -25.70 -12.91 -0.04
C VAL A 20 -26.01 -11.48 -0.49
N GLU A 21 -27.29 -11.09 -0.49
CA GLU A 21 -27.69 -9.73 -0.89
C GLU A 21 -27.06 -8.65 0.00
N ILE A 22 -26.97 -8.89 1.31
CA ILE A 22 -26.29 -7.98 2.24
C ILE A 22 -24.79 -7.90 1.95
N LEU A 23 -24.14 -9.02 1.64
CA LEU A 23 -22.70 -9.07 1.34
C LEU A 23 -22.34 -8.31 0.06
N ASP A 24 -23.16 -8.42 -0.98
CA ASP A 24 -22.96 -7.69 -2.24
C ASP A 24 -23.11 -6.18 -2.05
N ASN A 25 -24.14 -5.79 -1.30
CA ASN A 25 -24.37 -4.39 -0.94
C ASN A 25 -23.22 -3.82 -0.08
N GLN A 26 -22.74 -4.58 0.90
CA GLN A 26 -21.60 -4.18 1.73
C GLN A 26 -20.31 -4.04 0.91
N SER A 27 -20.06 -4.96 -0.02
CA SER A 27 -18.88 -4.92 -0.88
C SER A 27 -18.87 -3.67 -1.74
N SER A 28 -20.01 -3.37 -2.37
CA SER A 28 -20.20 -2.17 -3.21
C SER A 28 -20.05 -0.88 -2.39
N THR A 29 -20.67 -0.83 -1.20
CA THR A 29 -20.61 0.34 -0.31
C THR A 29 -19.18 0.60 0.17
N ASN A 30 -18.44 -0.43 0.59
CA ASN A 30 -17.06 -0.28 1.06
C ASN A 30 -16.11 0.21 -0.04
N GLN A 31 -16.32 -0.25 -1.28
CA GLN A 31 -15.55 0.23 -2.41
C GLN A 31 -15.83 1.73 -2.67
N ASN A 32 -17.10 2.13 -2.72
CA ASN A 32 -17.47 3.52 -2.94
C ASN A 32 -16.91 4.46 -1.86
N LEU A 33 -16.94 4.06 -0.58
CA LEU A 33 -16.38 4.85 0.51
C LEU A 33 -14.86 5.04 0.36
N ARG A 34 -14.13 4.01 -0.09
CA ARG A 34 -12.67 4.12 -0.29
C ARG A 34 -12.30 5.11 -1.38
N GLU A 35 -13.03 5.05 -2.49
CA GLU A 35 -12.88 5.99 -3.60
C GLU A 35 -13.23 7.42 -3.15
N GLU A 36 -14.31 7.59 -2.39
CA GLU A 36 -14.76 8.88 -1.86
C GLU A 36 -13.75 9.52 -0.89
N PHE A 37 -13.16 8.73 0.01
CA PHE A 37 -12.17 9.21 0.98
C PHE A 37 -10.74 9.27 0.42
N GLY A 38 -10.52 8.86 -0.83
CA GLY A 38 -9.19 8.88 -1.47
C GLY A 38 -8.14 8.03 -0.75
N LEU A 39 -8.59 6.96 -0.08
CA LEU A 39 -7.73 6.04 0.68
C LEU A 39 -6.88 5.13 -0.23
N GLU A 40 -7.05 5.24 -1.55
CA GLU A 40 -6.29 4.53 -2.57
C GLU A 40 -4.77 4.84 -2.56
N THR A 41 -4.35 5.94 -1.92
CA THR A 41 -2.96 6.40 -1.99
C THR A 41 -2.30 6.50 -0.62
N TYR A 42 -1.05 6.02 -0.57
CA TYR A 42 -0.23 6.11 0.63
C TYR A 42 -0.05 7.56 1.08
N TYR A 43 -0.43 7.82 2.34
CA TYR A 43 -0.60 9.17 2.86
C TYR A 43 0.72 9.86 3.24
N LYS A 44 1.80 9.12 3.54
CA LYS A 44 3.06 9.72 3.99
C LYS A 44 3.64 10.59 2.87
N ARG A 45 3.83 11.87 3.19
CA ARG A 45 4.49 12.85 2.32
C ARG A 45 5.80 13.30 2.96
N PHE A 46 6.79 13.59 2.14
CA PHE A 46 8.10 14.03 2.58
C PHE A 46 8.35 15.48 2.15
N SER A 47 9.00 16.23 3.02
CA SER A 47 9.54 17.53 2.66
C SER A 47 10.90 17.35 1.97
N ARG A 48 11.30 18.34 1.16
CA ARG A 48 12.65 18.35 0.56
C ARG A 48 13.77 18.32 1.61
N GLU A 49 13.52 18.89 2.79
CA GLU A 49 14.48 18.88 3.90
C GLU A 49 14.66 17.49 4.51
N ALA A 50 13.61 16.66 4.53
CA ALA A 50 13.68 15.29 5.05
C ALA A 50 14.63 14.40 4.23
N LEU A 51 14.82 14.71 2.94
CA LEU A 51 15.71 13.96 2.04
C LEU A 51 17.18 13.97 2.47
N LYS A 52 17.59 14.86 3.37
CA LYS A 52 18.96 14.84 3.91
C LYS A 52 19.26 13.60 4.77
N ASN A 53 18.23 12.94 5.30
CA ASN A 53 18.36 11.74 6.12
C ASN A 53 18.38 10.46 5.28
N PHE A 54 18.14 10.58 3.98
CA PHE A 54 18.06 9.45 3.07
C PHE A 54 19.46 9.05 2.58
N PRO A 55 19.74 7.75 2.41
CA PRO A 55 21.05 7.30 1.93
C PRO A 55 21.46 7.96 0.61
N HIS A 56 22.75 8.27 0.47
CA HIS A 56 23.32 8.91 -0.73
C HIS A 56 22.77 10.29 -1.09
N LEU A 57 21.80 10.83 -0.34
CA LEU A 57 21.25 12.17 -0.55
C LEU A 57 21.82 13.14 0.49
N SER A 58 22.00 14.38 0.06
CA SER A 58 22.27 15.52 0.94
C SER A 58 21.27 16.61 0.59
N LYS A 59 21.13 17.62 1.46
CA LYS A 59 20.24 18.76 1.19
C LYS A 59 20.51 19.41 -0.16
N ALA A 60 21.78 19.68 -0.48
CA ALA A 60 22.17 20.32 -1.73
C ALA A 60 21.87 19.43 -2.95
N ILE A 61 22.18 18.13 -2.84
CA ILE A 61 21.92 17.16 -3.90
C ILE A 61 20.42 17.02 -4.19
N ALA A 62 19.60 16.96 -3.13
CA ALA A 62 18.15 16.85 -3.27
C ALA A 62 17.54 18.09 -3.91
N VAL A 63 18.02 19.29 -3.56
CA VAL A 63 17.57 20.55 -4.17
C VAL A 63 17.88 20.55 -5.66
N LYS A 64 19.14 20.30 -6.02
CA LYS A 64 19.60 20.27 -7.41
C LYS A 64 18.83 19.24 -8.25
N ALA A 65 18.67 18.02 -7.75
CA ALA A 65 17.95 16.97 -8.46
C ALA A 65 16.46 17.31 -8.67
N CYS A 66 15.82 17.98 -7.69
CA CYS A 66 14.45 18.47 -7.87
C CYS A 66 14.37 19.54 -8.97
N GLU A 67 15.28 20.52 -8.97
CA GLU A 67 15.30 21.60 -9.96
C GLU A 67 15.53 21.06 -11.38
N GLU A 68 16.53 20.18 -11.57
CA GLU A 68 16.79 19.53 -12.85
C GLU A 68 15.60 18.70 -13.34
N LEU A 69 14.93 17.96 -12.45
CA LEU A 69 13.73 17.20 -12.80
C LEU A 69 12.56 18.11 -13.19
N GLU A 70 12.39 19.26 -12.54
CA GLU A 70 11.36 20.24 -12.92
C GLU A 70 11.67 20.91 -14.26
N GLU A 71 12.94 21.20 -14.56
CA GLU A 71 13.39 21.68 -15.88
C GLU A 71 13.15 20.65 -16.99
N MET A 72 13.31 19.36 -16.69
CA MET A 72 12.93 18.25 -17.59
C MET A 72 11.41 18.07 -17.73
N GLY A 73 10.61 18.87 -17.04
CA GLY A 73 9.14 18.88 -17.11
C GLY A 73 8.43 18.02 -16.07
N TYR A 74 9.16 17.42 -15.11
CA TYR A 74 8.54 16.69 -14.01
C TYR A 74 7.85 17.65 -13.05
N LYS A 75 6.60 17.36 -12.66
CA LYS A 75 5.86 18.21 -11.72
C LYS A 75 5.77 17.54 -10.36
N PHE A 76 6.53 18.05 -9.38
CA PHE A 76 6.42 17.57 -8.01
C PHE A 76 5.15 18.07 -7.31
N PRO A 77 4.49 17.22 -6.51
CA PRO A 77 3.35 17.64 -5.71
C PRO A 77 3.74 18.68 -4.65
N ARG A 78 2.87 19.67 -4.46
CA ARG A 78 3.02 20.77 -3.49
C ARG A 78 1.95 20.68 -2.40
N GLN A 79 2.21 21.28 -1.24
CA GLN A 79 1.22 21.33 -0.17
C GLN A 79 0.05 22.25 -0.55
N LYS A 80 -1.20 21.80 -0.33
CA LYS A 80 -2.42 22.57 -0.66
C LYS A 80 -2.45 23.97 -0.03
N ASN A 81 -1.96 24.11 1.20
CA ASN A 81 -1.99 25.38 1.94
C ASN A 81 -0.76 26.27 1.70
N LYS A 82 0.32 25.70 1.13
CA LYS A 82 1.60 26.39 0.90
C LYS A 82 2.20 25.86 -0.40
N ALA A 83 1.79 26.44 -1.53
CA ALA A 83 2.20 26.00 -2.87
C ALA A 83 3.73 25.98 -3.08
N THR A 84 4.49 26.74 -2.28
CA THR A 84 5.95 26.75 -2.31
C THR A 84 6.58 25.50 -1.69
N LEU A 85 5.89 24.83 -0.76
CA LEU A 85 6.43 23.68 -0.04
C LEU A 85 6.16 22.37 -0.80
N TYR A 86 7.22 21.59 -0.98
CA TYR A 86 7.16 20.25 -1.56
C TYR A 86 6.42 19.28 -0.64
N SER A 87 5.65 18.39 -1.27
CA SER A 87 4.88 17.31 -0.62
C SER A 87 5.16 15.98 -1.32
N LEU A 88 6.42 15.56 -1.33
CA LEU A 88 6.94 14.45 -2.12
C LEU A 88 6.33 13.11 -1.70
N ARG A 89 6.03 12.27 -2.68
CA ARG A 89 5.59 10.88 -2.50
C ARG A 89 6.78 9.94 -2.57
N VAL A 90 6.58 8.66 -2.21
CA VAL A 90 7.64 7.65 -2.34
C VAL A 90 8.14 7.54 -3.78
N GLU A 91 7.23 7.60 -4.76
CA GLU A 91 7.55 7.53 -6.20
C GLU A 91 8.39 8.72 -6.66
N ASP A 92 8.14 9.91 -6.10
CA ASP A 92 8.89 11.11 -6.42
C ASP A 92 10.34 10.99 -5.92
N ILE A 93 10.54 10.37 -4.76
CA ILE A 93 11.87 10.10 -4.20
C ILE A 93 12.60 9.04 -5.04
N VAL A 94 11.91 7.99 -5.47
CA VAL A 94 12.47 6.99 -6.39
C VAL A 94 12.96 7.64 -7.68
N LYS A 95 12.21 8.60 -8.24
CA LYS A 95 12.63 9.36 -9.43
C LYS A 95 13.87 10.21 -9.20
N ILE A 96 13.99 10.82 -8.02
CA ILE A 96 15.21 11.55 -7.65
C ILE A 96 16.42 10.60 -7.63
N TYR A 97 16.27 9.38 -7.11
CA TYR A 97 17.35 8.39 -7.14
C TYR A 97 17.69 7.91 -8.56
N GLU A 98 16.67 7.69 -9.38
CA GLU A 98 16.82 7.29 -10.79
C GLU A 98 17.52 8.36 -11.62
N HIS A 99 17.14 9.63 -11.48
CA HIS A 99 17.81 10.77 -12.11
C HIS A 99 19.29 10.85 -11.73
N ARG A 100 19.61 10.47 -10.50
CA ARG A 100 20.99 10.41 -10.00
C ARG A 100 21.76 9.16 -10.42
N GLY A 101 21.16 8.25 -11.17
CA GLY A 101 21.79 7.01 -11.62
C GLY A 101 22.07 6.02 -10.49
N ILE A 102 21.34 6.08 -9.37
CA ILE A 102 21.48 5.08 -8.30
C ILE A 102 20.73 3.81 -8.74
N PRO A 103 21.40 2.63 -8.75
CA PRO A 103 20.79 1.40 -9.24
C PRO A 103 19.69 0.90 -8.30
N LYS A 104 18.57 0.50 -8.90
CA LYS A 104 17.43 -0.13 -8.22
C LYS A 104 17.76 -1.58 -7.87
N TYR A 105 16.96 -2.21 -7.01
CA TYR A 105 17.15 -3.62 -6.63
C TYR A 105 17.15 -4.54 -7.84
N ARG A 106 16.22 -4.31 -8.77
CA ARG A 106 16.05 -5.08 -10.00
C ARG A 106 17.24 -5.00 -10.97
N ASP A 107 18.07 -3.97 -10.83
CA ASP A 107 19.26 -3.79 -11.67
C ASP A 107 20.42 -4.65 -11.15
N LYS A 108 20.35 -5.07 -9.88
CA LYS A 108 21.34 -5.93 -9.21
C LYS A 108 20.91 -7.41 -9.18
N TYR A 109 19.62 -7.65 -9.03
CA TYR A 109 19.04 -8.99 -8.92
C TYR A 109 17.92 -9.16 -9.95
N ASN A 110 18.05 -10.18 -10.79
CA ASN A 110 17.13 -10.50 -11.88
C ASN A 110 16.00 -11.47 -11.45
N GLU A 111 16.14 -12.12 -10.30
CA GLU A 111 15.18 -13.08 -9.78
C GLU A 111 14.44 -12.57 -8.53
N ALA A 112 13.23 -13.07 -8.32
CA ALA A 112 12.45 -12.77 -7.13
C ALA A 112 12.95 -13.60 -5.94
N PHE A 113 13.10 -12.96 -4.77
CA PHE A 113 13.42 -13.64 -3.53
C PHE A 113 12.15 -14.01 -2.77
N THR A 114 11.87 -15.31 -2.63
CA THR A 114 10.66 -15.82 -1.97
C THR A 114 10.88 -16.02 -0.47
N ILE A 115 10.02 -15.43 0.34
CA ILE A 115 10.01 -15.58 1.80
C ILE A 115 8.72 -16.29 2.22
N PHE A 116 8.85 -17.42 2.92
CA PHE A 116 7.70 -18.11 3.51
C PHE A 116 7.61 -17.79 5.00
N VAL A 117 6.58 -17.00 5.38
CA VAL A 117 6.32 -16.64 6.77
C VAL A 117 5.46 -17.73 7.41
N SER A 118 6.09 -18.62 8.16
CA SER A 118 5.42 -19.76 8.78
C SER A 118 5.44 -19.69 10.30
N ASN A 119 4.33 -20.11 10.89
CA ASN A 119 4.22 -20.41 12.32
C ASN A 119 3.04 -21.38 12.53
N LEU A 120 3.29 -22.47 13.24
CA LEU A 120 2.32 -23.54 13.46
C LEU A 120 1.24 -23.17 14.49
N LYS A 121 1.47 -22.13 15.30
CA LYS A 121 0.47 -21.66 16.26
C LYS A 121 -0.50 -20.68 15.59
N GLY A 122 -1.79 -20.79 15.93
CA GLY A 122 -2.81 -19.80 15.57
C GLY A 122 -2.59 -18.49 16.33
N GLY A 123 -2.95 -17.34 15.73
CA GLY A 123 -2.93 -16.03 16.42
C GLY A 123 -1.55 -15.41 16.68
N VAL A 124 -0.47 -15.99 16.16
CA VAL A 124 0.92 -15.51 16.34
C VAL A 124 1.38 -14.51 15.28
N SER A 125 0.50 -13.59 14.87
CA SER A 125 0.84 -12.43 14.04
C SER A 125 1.35 -12.74 12.62
N LYS A 126 1.22 -13.95 12.07
CA LYS A 126 1.71 -14.28 10.70
C LYS A 126 1.29 -13.25 9.64
N SER A 127 -0.01 -12.99 9.54
CA SER A 127 -0.57 -12.08 8.53
C SER A 127 -0.14 -10.64 8.78
N VAL A 128 -0.24 -10.16 10.02
CA VAL A 128 0.15 -8.78 10.40
C VAL A 128 1.65 -8.55 10.19
N SER A 129 2.50 -9.51 10.57
CA SER A 129 3.94 -9.43 10.38
C SER A 129 4.31 -9.45 8.90
N THR A 130 3.64 -10.27 8.08
CA THR A 130 3.89 -10.33 6.63
C THR A 130 3.53 -9.02 5.94
N THR A 131 2.35 -8.48 6.20
CA THR A 131 1.89 -7.23 5.57
C THR A 131 2.68 -6.03 6.08
N SER A 132 2.96 -5.97 7.38
CA SER A 132 3.80 -4.92 7.97
C SER A 132 5.21 -4.96 7.40
N LEU A 133 5.81 -6.15 7.28
CA LEU A 133 7.14 -6.30 6.67
C LEU A 133 7.14 -5.81 5.22
N ALA A 134 6.14 -6.20 4.41
CA ALA A 134 6.01 -5.75 3.04
C ALA A 134 5.90 -4.21 2.94
N HIS A 135 5.02 -3.60 3.75
CA HIS A 135 4.86 -2.14 3.78
C HIS A 135 6.13 -1.42 4.24
N SER A 136 6.77 -1.89 5.31
CA SER A 136 8.00 -1.29 5.84
C SER A 136 9.16 -1.41 4.86
N LEU A 137 9.32 -2.54 4.17
CA LEU A 137 10.36 -2.70 3.15
C LEU A 137 10.17 -1.71 2.00
N ARG A 138 8.93 -1.51 1.53
CA ARG A 138 8.63 -0.56 0.44
C ARG A 138 8.83 0.89 0.83
N THR A 139 8.51 1.27 2.08
CA THR A 139 8.39 2.67 2.51
C THR A 139 9.51 3.16 3.41
N SER A 140 10.43 2.27 3.82
CA SER A 140 11.58 2.62 4.66
C SER A 140 12.52 3.59 3.96
N GLU A 141 12.89 4.67 4.65
CA GLU A 141 13.74 5.76 4.15
C GLU A 141 15.09 5.25 3.65
N ASN A 142 15.60 4.18 4.26
CA ASN A 142 16.87 3.54 3.88
C ASN A 142 16.76 2.64 2.64
N LEU A 143 15.55 2.22 2.28
CA LEU A 143 15.31 1.23 1.22
C LEU A 143 14.59 1.80 0.01
N ILE A 144 14.02 3.00 0.09
CA ILE A 144 13.29 3.63 -1.04
C ILE A 144 14.14 3.70 -2.32
N GLN A 145 15.46 3.92 -2.20
CA GLN A 145 16.37 3.92 -3.35
C GLN A 145 16.36 2.63 -4.17
N HIS A 146 15.99 1.52 -3.55
CA HIS A 146 15.98 0.21 -4.19
C HIS A 146 14.71 -0.04 -5.00
N ASP A 147 13.69 0.82 -4.89
CA ASP A 147 12.41 0.69 -5.59
C ASP A 147 11.85 -0.74 -5.50
N LEU A 148 11.81 -1.28 -4.27
CA LEU A 148 11.42 -2.68 -4.03
C LEU A 148 9.99 -2.93 -4.53
N ARG A 149 9.80 -4.00 -5.30
CA ARG A 149 8.50 -4.49 -5.74
C ARG A 149 8.20 -5.75 -4.94
N ILE A 150 7.11 -5.73 -4.17
CA ILE A 150 6.79 -6.77 -3.20
C ILE A 150 5.41 -7.31 -3.54
N LEU A 151 5.31 -8.64 -3.63
CA LEU A 151 4.06 -9.36 -3.79
C LEU A 151 3.83 -10.19 -2.53
N VAL A 152 2.63 -10.08 -1.96
CA VAL A 152 2.17 -10.95 -0.88
C VAL A 152 1.12 -11.89 -1.46
N ILE A 153 1.35 -13.19 -1.29
CA ILE A 153 0.41 -14.24 -1.69
C ILE A 153 -0.26 -14.76 -0.42
N ASP A 154 -1.56 -14.49 -0.30
CA ASP A 154 -2.36 -14.95 0.83
C ASP A 154 -2.97 -16.31 0.48
N LEU A 155 -2.46 -17.38 1.11
CA LEU A 155 -2.95 -18.75 0.95
C LEU A 155 -3.78 -19.20 2.16
N ASP A 156 -4.11 -18.29 3.07
CA ASP A 156 -5.02 -18.55 4.19
C ASP A 156 -6.46 -18.31 3.72
N PRO A 157 -7.38 -19.31 3.81
CA PRO A 157 -8.78 -19.12 3.47
C PRO A 157 -9.46 -17.97 4.23
N GLN A 158 -8.94 -17.59 5.41
CA GLN A 158 -9.44 -16.46 6.18
C GLN A 158 -8.99 -15.09 5.63
N ALA A 159 -8.14 -15.08 4.59
CA ALA A 159 -7.72 -13.90 3.81
C ALA A 159 -7.26 -12.70 4.66
N SER A 160 -6.67 -12.96 5.82
CA SER A 160 -6.33 -11.91 6.79
C SER A 160 -5.29 -10.94 6.22
N SER A 161 -4.34 -11.40 5.41
CA SER A 161 -3.36 -10.52 4.77
C SER A 161 -3.99 -9.67 3.67
N THR A 162 -4.96 -10.23 2.93
CA THR A 162 -5.74 -9.49 1.93
C THR A 162 -6.46 -8.29 2.54
N LEU A 163 -7.03 -8.45 3.73
CA LEU A 163 -7.71 -7.36 4.44
C LEU A 163 -6.74 -6.22 4.79
N PHE A 164 -5.54 -6.53 5.27
CA PHE A 164 -4.56 -5.52 5.69
C PHE A 164 -3.85 -4.81 4.53
N LEU A 165 -3.68 -5.47 3.38
CA LEU A 165 -2.98 -4.88 2.22
C LEU A 165 -3.85 -3.96 1.40
N ARG A 166 -5.17 -4.11 1.51
CA ARG A 166 -6.10 -3.24 0.80
C ARG A 166 -6.39 -1.94 1.57
N GLN A 167 -5.92 -1.78 2.81
CA GLN A 167 -6.18 -0.60 3.66
C GLN A 167 -5.36 0.63 3.30
#